data_AF-A0A1B0AQ93-F1
#
_entry.id   AF-A0A1B0AQ93-F1
#
_cell.length_a   1.000
_cell.length_b   1.000
_cell.length_c   1.000
_cell.angle_alpha   90.00
_cell.angle_beta   90.00
_cell.angle_gamma   90.00
#
_symmetry.space_group_name_H-M   'P 1'
#
loop_
_entity.id
_entity.type
_entity.pdbx_description
1 polymer ?
#
loop_
_entity_poly.entity_id
_entity_poly.type
_entity_poly.pdbx_seq_one_letter_code
_entity_poly.pdbx_strand_id
1 'polypeptide(L)'
;SEINCLLKEDIIENLKRKLVKLETTGNENELLSERLRQSERELGNIKKEAANLQNMLQQSQAQYMALDKKYNKAKRLVREYQQREVDMCHREEFYQQLLQEKDTEYNALVKKLKDRVIILEHELQETQRKAGYAISLPYDSATLKLTPQMMRRAPPKPLFQKLETELSDTEISDLSPDGEGVKTATVERKNPVKDELDAAVPQHELLDNSANKTKIDLGKFMYENMIYF
;
A
#
# COMPACT_ATOMS: atom_id res chain seq x y z
N SER A 1 19.06 88.70 60.93
CA SER A 1 18.90 87.28 61.29
C SER A 1 17.74 86.60 60.56
N GLU A 2 16.61 87.26 60.29
CA GLU A 2 15.47 86.69 59.54
C GLU A 2 15.73 86.37 58.06
N ILE A 3 16.36 87.27 57.30
CA ILE A 3 16.65 87.04 55.86
C ILE A 3 17.51 85.79 55.65
N ASN A 4 18.44 85.53 56.57
CA ASN A 4 19.29 84.34 56.56
C ASN A 4 18.54 83.07 56.97
N CYS A 5 17.44 83.20 57.72
CA CYS A 5 16.56 82.09 58.06
C CYS A 5 15.71 81.70 56.84
N LEU A 6 15.07 82.68 56.20
CA LEU A 6 14.26 82.49 54.99
C LEU A 6 15.06 81.87 53.84
N LEU A 7 16.29 82.35 53.60
CA LEU A 7 17.18 81.75 52.60
C LEU A 7 17.51 80.27 52.89
N LYS A 8 17.67 79.91 54.17
CA LYS A 8 17.91 78.51 54.55
C LYS A 8 16.65 77.66 54.35
N GLU A 9 15.47 78.20 54.65
CA GLU A 9 14.19 77.52 54.43
C GLU A 9 13.91 77.26 52.94
N ASP A 10 14.19 78.22 52.06
CA ASP A 10 14.07 78.04 50.60
C ASP A 10 15.01 76.96 50.06
N ILE A 11 16.26 76.93 50.55
CA ILE A 11 17.23 75.89 50.18
C ILE A 11 16.74 74.51 50.65
N ILE A 12 16.25 74.41 51.88
CA ILE A 12 15.72 73.16 52.44
C ILE A 12 14.52 72.67 51.63
N GLU A 13 13.58 73.54 51.26
CA GLU A 13 12.47 73.18 50.38
C GLU A 13 12.94 72.68 49.02
N ASN A 14 13.92 73.34 48.41
CA ASN A 14 14.45 72.95 47.10
C ASN A 14 15.14 71.57 47.18
N LEU A 15 15.92 71.33 48.24
CA LEU A 15 16.54 70.03 48.50
C LEU A 15 15.49 68.94 48.71
N LYS A 16 14.40 69.20 49.46
CA LYS A 16 13.30 68.25 49.64
C LYS A 16 12.62 67.91 48.30
N ARG A 17 12.31 68.92 47.47
CA ARG A 17 11.75 68.71 46.14
C ARG A 17 12.67 67.87 45.26
N LYS A 18 13.98 68.09 45.33
CA LYS A 18 14.98 67.32 44.56
C LYS A 18 15.10 65.88 45.06
N LEU A 19 15.02 65.67 46.37
CA LEU A 19 15.05 64.33 46.98
C LEU A 19 13.84 63.49 46.54
N VAL A 20 12.63 64.05 46.60
CA VAL A 20 11.40 63.35 46.15
C VAL A 20 11.49 62.98 44.66
N LYS A 21 12.04 63.86 43.82
CA LYS A 21 12.25 63.57 42.39
C LYS A 21 13.26 62.43 42.17
N LEU A 22 14.34 62.41 42.96
CA LEU A 22 15.34 61.34 42.88
C LEU A 22 14.77 60.00 43.35
N GLU A 23 13.98 60.00 44.42
CA GLU A 23 13.34 58.79 44.94
C GLU A 23 12.31 58.22 43.95
N THR A 24 11.46 59.08 43.37
CA THR A 24 10.51 58.67 42.33
C THR A 24 11.21 58.12 41.08
N THR A 25 12.26 58.81 40.59
CA THR A 25 13.06 58.32 39.45
C THR A 25 13.78 57.00 39.77
N GLY A 26 14.25 56.83 41.01
CA GLY A 26 14.87 55.58 41.48
C GLY A 26 13.91 54.40 41.44
N ASN A 27 12.70 54.59 41.97
CA ASN A 27 11.66 53.57 41.97
C ASN A 27 11.22 53.20 40.54
N GLU A 28 11.08 54.19 39.66
CA GLU A 28 10.77 53.96 38.24
C GLU A 28 11.86 53.15 37.52
N ASN A 29 13.14 53.46 37.79
CA ASN A 29 14.26 52.72 37.23
C ASN A 29 14.32 51.26 37.72
N GLU A 30 14.01 51.01 39.00
CA GLU A 30 13.96 49.66 39.55
C GLU A 30 12.85 48.84 38.89
N LEU A 31 11.64 49.41 38.74
CA LEU A 31 10.52 48.78 38.03
C LEU A 31 10.86 48.46 36.56
N LEU A 32 11.51 49.41 35.86
CA LEU A 32 11.97 49.19 34.49
C LEU A 32 13.01 48.07 34.41
N SER A 33 13.92 47.98 35.37
CA SER A 33 14.96 46.94 35.44
C SER A 33 14.35 45.55 35.67
N GLU A 34 13.35 45.44 36.55
CA GLU A 34 12.63 44.19 36.77
C GLU A 34 11.87 43.74 35.50
N ARG A 35 11.20 44.68 34.83
CA ARG A 35 10.46 44.40 33.59
C ARG A 35 11.40 43.95 32.47
N LEU A 36 12.58 44.55 32.36
CA LEU A 36 13.62 44.12 31.43
C LEU A 36 14.06 42.69 31.71
N ARG A 37 14.40 42.37 32.97
CA ARG A 37 14.81 41.03 33.39
C ARG A 37 13.72 39.97 33.17
N GLN A 38 12.44 40.36 33.26
CA GLN A 38 11.33 39.49 32.91
C GLN A 38 11.23 39.27 31.40
N SER A 39 11.28 40.33 30.61
CA SER A 39 11.26 40.23 29.14
C SER A 39 12.43 39.41 28.60
N GLU A 40 13.61 39.49 29.19
CA GLU A 40 14.78 38.68 28.80
C GLU A 40 14.58 37.19 29.06
N ARG A 41 13.94 36.83 30.19
CA ARG A 41 13.57 35.45 30.50
C ARG A 41 12.55 34.91 29.52
N GLU A 42 11.52 35.69 29.23
CA GLU A 42 10.49 35.34 28.24
C GLU A 42 11.09 35.16 26.84
N LEU A 43 11.96 36.07 26.42
CA LEU A 43 12.70 35.94 25.15
C LEU A 43 13.55 34.67 25.12
N GLY A 44 14.21 34.32 26.22
CA GLY A 44 14.97 33.07 26.34
C GLY A 44 14.10 31.83 26.18
N ASN A 45 12.89 31.84 26.74
CA ASN A 45 11.93 30.74 26.60
C ASN A 45 11.42 30.62 25.15
N ILE A 46 11.03 31.75 24.53
CA ILE A 46 10.57 31.79 23.14
C ILE A 46 11.66 31.25 22.19
N LYS A 47 12.93 31.62 22.40
CA LYS A 47 14.04 31.10 21.59
C LYS A 47 14.19 29.58 21.70
N LYS A 48 14.03 29.02 22.90
CA LYS A 48 14.07 27.56 23.12
C LYS A 48 12.90 26.86 22.43
N GLU A 49 11.70 27.43 22.54
CA GLU A 49 10.51 26.89 21.87
C GLU A 49 10.65 26.92 20.35
N ALA A 50 11.14 28.03 19.79
CA ALA A 50 11.42 28.15 18.35
C ALA A 50 12.42 27.09 17.88
N ALA A 51 13.50 26.84 18.63
CA ALA A 51 14.45 25.78 18.32
C ALA A 51 13.82 24.38 18.38
N ASN A 52 12.95 24.12 19.36
CA ASN A 52 12.23 22.86 19.47
C ASN A 52 11.29 22.63 18.27
N LEU A 53 10.51 23.66 17.89
CA LEU A 53 9.63 23.60 16.72
C LEU A 53 10.42 23.37 15.43
N GLN A 54 11.58 24.03 15.28
CA GLN A 54 12.46 23.82 14.13
C GLN A 54 12.98 22.39 14.04
N ASN A 55 13.38 21.79 15.17
CA ASN A 55 13.80 20.38 15.21
C ASN A 55 12.65 19.42 14.86
N MET A 56 11.45 19.66 15.40
CA MET A 56 10.28 18.84 15.06
C MET A 56 9.91 18.94 13.58
N LEU A 57 9.98 20.13 13.00
CA LEU A 57 9.76 20.34 11.57
C LEU A 57 10.78 19.55 10.73
N GLN A 58 12.06 19.62 11.07
CA GLN A 58 13.10 18.89 10.35
C GLN A 58 12.92 17.37 10.44
N GLN A 59 12.54 16.86 11.62
CA GLN A 59 12.24 15.45 11.81
C GLN A 59 11.01 15.02 11.00
N SER A 60 9.93 15.80 11.02
CA SER A 60 8.73 15.53 10.25
C SER A 60 8.99 15.53 8.74
N GLN A 61 9.80 16.47 8.24
CA GLN A 61 10.24 16.51 6.84
C GLN A 61 11.06 15.26 6.47
N ALA A 62 11.99 14.84 7.32
CA ALA A 62 12.77 13.62 7.08
C ALA A 62 11.87 12.36 7.04
N GLN A 63 10.89 12.27 7.93
CA GLN A 63 9.89 11.20 7.94
C GLN A 63 9.04 11.21 6.67
N TYR A 64 8.59 12.39 6.24
CA TYR A 64 7.83 12.55 4.99
C TYR A 64 8.64 12.07 3.78
N MET A 65 9.90 12.48 3.66
CA MET A 65 10.78 12.02 2.58
C MET A 65 10.99 10.50 2.60
N ALA A 66 11.09 9.88 3.78
CA ALA A 66 11.20 8.43 3.90
C ALA A 66 9.91 7.72 3.45
N LEU A 67 8.75 8.30 3.78
CA LEU A 67 7.46 7.76 3.36
C LEU A 67 7.25 7.91 1.85
N ASP A 68 7.59 9.06 1.27
CA ASP A 68 7.52 9.30 -0.17
C ASP A 68 8.38 8.31 -0.95
N LYS A 69 9.61 8.01 -0.48
CA LYS A 69 10.45 6.96 -1.08
C LYS A 69 9.80 5.57 -1.02
N LYS A 70 9.19 5.22 0.11
CA LYS A 70 8.48 3.93 0.26
C LYS A 70 7.26 3.85 -0.66
N TYR A 71 6.48 4.92 -0.74
CA TYR A 71 5.32 5.02 -1.63
C TYR A 71 5.73 4.87 -3.09
N ASN A 72 6.76 5.58 -3.53
CA ASN A 72 7.27 5.47 -4.90
C ASN A 72 7.80 4.05 -5.22
N LYS A 73 8.44 3.37 -4.26
CA LYS A 73 8.84 1.97 -4.42
C LYS A 73 7.62 1.05 -4.56
N ALA A 74 6.61 1.21 -3.71
CA ALA A 74 5.37 0.42 -3.79
C ALA A 74 4.65 0.65 -5.13
N LYS A 75 4.54 1.91 -5.57
CA LYS A 75 3.95 2.28 -6.86
C LYS A 75 4.68 1.63 -8.04
N ARG A 76 6.01 1.54 -7.98
CA ARG A 76 6.80 0.82 -8.99
C ARG A 76 6.52 -0.68 -8.98
N LEU A 77 6.53 -1.31 -7.80
CA LEU A 77 6.23 -2.74 -7.67
C LEU A 77 4.86 -3.08 -8.23
N VAL A 78 3.83 -2.28 -7.92
CA VAL A 78 2.48 -2.48 -8.48
C VAL A 78 2.50 -2.51 -10.01
N ARG A 79 3.18 -1.55 -10.65
CA ARG A 79 3.32 -1.52 -12.12
C ARG A 79 4.06 -2.74 -12.65
N GLU A 80 5.13 -3.17 -11.97
CA GLU A 80 5.90 -4.37 -12.35
C GLU A 80 5.05 -5.64 -12.24
N TYR A 81 4.21 -5.77 -11.21
CA TYR A 81 3.29 -6.89 -11.05
C TYR A 81 2.22 -6.88 -12.14
N GLN A 82 1.59 -5.73 -12.40
CA GLN A 82 0.60 -5.59 -13.46
C GLN A 82 1.17 -5.98 -14.83
N GLN A 83 2.40 -5.53 -15.16
CA GLN A 83 3.05 -5.93 -16.40
C GLN A 83 3.30 -7.43 -16.46
N ARG A 84 3.77 -8.04 -15.35
CA ARG A 84 4.00 -9.49 -15.29
C ARG A 84 2.72 -10.30 -15.44
N GLU A 85 1.60 -9.84 -14.90
CA GLU A 85 0.30 -10.49 -15.07
C GLU A 85 -0.13 -10.48 -16.53
N VAL A 86 0.00 -9.33 -17.21
CA VAL A 86 -0.27 -9.21 -18.65
C VAL A 86 0.59 -10.18 -19.46
N ASP A 87 1.89 -10.25 -19.17
CA ASP A 87 2.81 -11.17 -19.86
C ASP A 87 2.44 -12.65 -19.60
N MET A 88 1.99 -13.00 -18.39
CA MET A 88 1.49 -14.35 -18.09
C MET A 88 0.20 -14.66 -18.86
N CYS A 89 -0.75 -13.74 -18.93
CA CYS A 89 -1.98 -13.92 -19.69
C CYS A 89 -1.68 -14.18 -21.16
N HIS A 90 -0.86 -13.35 -21.81
CA HIS A 90 -0.47 -13.56 -23.22
C HIS A 90 0.23 -14.90 -23.43
N ARG A 91 1.10 -15.30 -22.49
CA ARG A 91 1.78 -16.59 -22.55
C ARG A 91 0.78 -17.75 -22.45
N GLU A 92 -0.16 -17.68 -21.51
CA GLU A 92 -1.17 -18.71 -21.32
C GLU A 92 -2.09 -18.82 -22.54
N GLU A 93 -2.56 -17.69 -23.08
CA GLU A 93 -3.37 -17.62 -24.30
C GLU A 93 -2.64 -18.29 -25.49
N PHE A 94 -1.36 -18.01 -25.67
CA PHE A 94 -0.54 -18.64 -26.71
C PHE A 94 -0.48 -20.16 -26.55
N TYR A 95 -0.24 -20.67 -25.34
CA TYR A 95 -0.19 -22.13 -25.11
C TYR A 95 -1.56 -22.80 -25.29
N GLN A 96 -2.65 -22.12 -24.91
CA GLN A 96 -4.00 -22.62 -25.13
C GLN A 96 -4.32 -22.72 -26.63
N GLN A 97 -3.94 -21.71 -27.42
CA GLN A 97 -4.09 -21.75 -28.88
C GLN A 97 -3.30 -22.91 -29.50
N LEU A 98 -2.03 -23.07 -29.10
CA LEU A 98 -1.19 -24.18 -29.58
C LEU A 98 -1.80 -25.55 -29.27
N LEU A 99 -2.36 -25.74 -28.08
CA LEU A 99 -3.02 -26.99 -27.71
C LEU A 99 -4.28 -27.22 -28.55
N GLN A 100 -5.08 -26.17 -28.77
CA GLN A 100 -6.27 -26.24 -29.61
C GLN A 100 -5.93 -26.59 -31.06
N GLU A 101 -4.83 -26.05 -31.62
CA GLU A 101 -4.33 -26.41 -32.94
C GLU A 101 -3.96 -27.89 -33.01
N LYS A 102 -3.23 -28.40 -32.00
CA LYS A 102 -2.85 -29.83 -31.92
C LYS A 102 -4.06 -30.74 -31.81
N ASP A 103 -5.05 -30.38 -31.00
CA ASP A 103 -6.31 -31.12 -30.90
C ASP A 103 -7.08 -31.11 -32.22
N THR A 104 -7.06 -29.98 -32.94
CA THR A 104 -7.71 -29.85 -34.24
C THR A 104 -7.02 -30.74 -35.28
N GLU A 105 -5.69 -30.73 -35.34
CA GLU A 105 -4.88 -31.61 -36.21
C GLU A 105 -5.12 -33.10 -35.90
N TYR A 106 -5.11 -33.47 -34.61
CA TYR A 106 -5.35 -34.84 -34.18
C TYR A 106 -6.76 -35.31 -34.55
N ASN A 107 -7.78 -34.50 -34.29
CA ASN A 107 -9.16 -34.82 -34.65
C ASN A 107 -9.34 -34.97 -36.17
N ALA A 108 -8.66 -34.14 -36.97
CA ALA A 108 -8.66 -34.28 -38.43
C ALA A 108 -8.03 -35.60 -38.88
N LEU A 109 -6.90 -36.01 -38.27
CA LEU A 109 -6.27 -37.31 -38.55
C LEU A 109 -7.16 -38.49 -38.15
N VAL A 110 -7.76 -38.44 -36.96
CA VAL A 110 -8.72 -39.47 -36.51
C VAL A 110 -9.89 -39.58 -37.48
N LYS A 111 -10.44 -38.44 -37.93
CA LYS A 111 -11.51 -38.43 -38.95
C LYS A 111 -11.05 -39.11 -40.24
N LYS A 112 -9.86 -38.75 -40.75
CA LYS A 112 -9.30 -39.35 -41.97
C LYS A 112 -9.12 -40.87 -41.85
N LEU A 113 -8.70 -41.37 -40.68
CA LEU A 113 -8.57 -42.80 -40.41
C LEU A 113 -9.94 -43.49 -40.36
N LYS A 114 -10.92 -42.90 -39.67
CA LYS A 114 -12.30 -43.42 -39.63
C LYS A 114 -12.91 -43.50 -41.03
N ASP A 115 -12.76 -42.44 -41.83
CA ASP A 115 -13.24 -42.41 -43.21
C ASP A 115 -12.57 -43.51 -44.07
N ARG A 116 -11.27 -43.78 -43.86
CA ARG A 116 -10.55 -44.86 -44.56
C ARG A 116 -10.99 -46.26 -44.14
N VAL A 117 -11.26 -46.49 -42.85
CA VAL A 117 -11.79 -47.77 -42.34
C VAL A 117 -13.14 -48.07 -42.98
N ILE A 118 -14.04 -47.08 -43.02
CA ILE A 118 -15.36 -47.22 -43.67
C ILE A 118 -15.22 -47.63 -45.14
N ILE A 119 -14.32 -46.98 -45.88
CA ILE A 119 -14.05 -47.32 -47.29
C ILE A 119 -13.56 -48.77 -47.43
N LEU A 120 -12.58 -49.18 -46.61
CA LEU A 120 -12.02 -50.52 -46.66
C LEU A 120 -13.04 -51.60 -46.27
N GLU A 121 -13.87 -51.34 -45.26
CA GLU A 121 -14.96 -52.23 -44.84
C GLU A 121 -15.98 -52.40 -45.97
N HIS A 122 -16.33 -51.32 -46.67
CA HIS A 122 -17.21 -51.37 -47.82
C HIS A 122 -16.60 -52.16 -49.00
N GLU A 123 -15.36 -51.84 -49.38
CA GLU A 123 -14.62 -52.56 -50.44
C GLU A 123 -14.49 -54.06 -50.14
N LEU A 124 -14.24 -54.41 -48.87
CA LEU A 124 -14.17 -55.79 -48.40
C LEU A 124 -15.52 -56.51 -48.55
N GLN A 125 -16.61 -55.90 -48.08
CA GLN A 125 -17.96 -56.45 -48.21
C GLN A 125 -18.36 -56.63 -49.67
N GLU A 126 -18.06 -55.66 -50.55
CA GLU A 126 -18.32 -55.77 -51.98
C GLU A 126 -17.53 -56.91 -52.63
N THR A 127 -16.26 -57.08 -52.25
CA THR A 127 -15.41 -58.16 -52.76
C THR A 127 -15.91 -59.52 -52.30
N GLN A 128 -16.28 -59.66 -51.02
CA GLN A 128 -16.88 -60.87 -50.46
C GLN A 128 -18.20 -61.24 -51.16
N ARG A 129 -19.06 -60.23 -51.41
CA ARG A 129 -20.32 -60.40 -52.15
C ARG A 129 -20.08 -60.90 -53.58
N LYS A 130 -19.13 -60.30 -54.30
CA LYS A 130 -18.78 -60.70 -55.69
C LYS A 130 -18.19 -62.12 -55.75
N ALA A 131 -17.48 -62.55 -54.72
CA ALA A 131 -16.88 -63.89 -54.62
C ALA A 131 -17.84 -64.97 -54.08
N GLY A 132 -19.10 -64.63 -53.74
CA GLY A 132 -20.09 -65.58 -53.26
C GLY A 132 -19.93 -66.02 -51.80
N TYR A 133 -19.14 -65.28 -51.00
CA TYR A 133 -19.00 -65.55 -49.56
C TYR A 133 -20.17 -64.96 -48.77
N ALA A 134 -20.54 -65.60 -47.65
CA ALA A 134 -21.53 -65.08 -46.72
C ALA A 134 -21.04 -63.76 -46.09
N ILE A 135 -21.80 -62.68 -46.28
CA ILE A 135 -21.48 -61.34 -45.77
C ILE A 135 -21.93 -61.27 -44.31
N SER A 136 -21.15 -61.84 -43.41
CA SER A 136 -21.36 -61.68 -41.97
C SER A 136 -19.99 -61.59 -41.31
N LEU A 137 -19.59 -60.38 -40.94
CA LEU A 137 -18.40 -60.17 -40.11
C LEU A 137 -18.73 -60.57 -38.67
N PRO A 138 -17.88 -61.35 -37.96
CA PRO A 138 -18.12 -61.80 -36.59
C PRO A 138 -18.19 -60.69 -35.52
N TYR A 139 -17.95 -59.43 -35.89
CA TYR A 139 -17.86 -58.31 -34.97
C TYR A 139 -18.74 -57.18 -35.47
N ASP A 140 -19.85 -56.95 -34.76
CA ASP A 140 -20.77 -55.88 -35.08
C ASP A 140 -20.18 -54.54 -34.64
N SER A 141 -20.14 -53.58 -35.57
CA SER A 141 -19.48 -52.27 -35.45
C SER A 141 -19.95 -51.44 -34.24
N ALA A 142 -21.08 -51.79 -33.62
CA ALA A 142 -21.64 -51.16 -32.44
C ALA A 142 -20.78 -51.28 -31.16
N THR A 143 -19.81 -52.22 -31.11
CA THR A 143 -18.97 -52.44 -29.90
C THR A 143 -17.60 -51.78 -29.95
N LEU A 144 -17.19 -51.21 -31.09
CA LEU A 144 -15.94 -50.45 -31.22
C LEU A 144 -16.12 -49.04 -30.63
N LYS A 145 -16.05 -48.92 -29.30
CA LYS A 145 -15.74 -47.65 -28.62
C LYS A 145 -14.27 -47.29 -28.88
N LEU A 146 -13.89 -47.09 -30.15
CA LEU A 146 -12.51 -46.93 -30.60
C LEU A 146 -11.91 -45.56 -30.27
N THR A 147 -12.67 -44.71 -29.60
CA THR A 147 -12.18 -43.43 -29.11
C THR A 147 -12.39 -43.44 -27.60
N PRO A 148 -11.34 -43.53 -26.77
CA PRO A 148 -11.43 -43.02 -25.42
C PRO A 148 -11.96 -41.59 -25.57
N GLN A 149 -13.19 -41.34 -25.12
CA GLN A 149 -13.56 -39.97 -24.87
C GLN A 149 -12.61 -39.52 -23.76
N MET A 150 -11.54 -38.81 -24.13
CA MET A 150 -11.01 -37.82 -23.23
C MET A 150 -12.23 -37.01 -22.86
N MET A 151 -12.70 -37.16 -21.62
CA MET A 151 -13.82 -36.37 -21.13
C MET A 151 -13.49 -34.97 -21.57
N ARG A 152 -14.39 -34.36 -22.35
CA ARG A 152 -14.34 -32.92 -22.60
C ARG A 152 -14.49 -32.29 -21.23
N ARG A 153 -13.38 -32.22 -20.49
CA ARG A 153 -13.25 -31.30 -19.39
C ARG A 153 -13.43 -29.98 -20.11
N ALA A 154 -14.57 -29.35 -19.86
CA ALA A 154 -14.74 -27.97 -20.23
C ALA A 154 -13.44 -27.26 -19.84
N PRO A 155 -12.86 -26.43 -20.73
CA PRO A 155 -11.68 -25.66 -20.38
C PRO A 155 -11.92 -25.10 -18.99
N PRO A 156 -11.02 -25.32 -18.02
CA PRO A 156 -11.24 -24.90 -16.64
C PRO A 156 -11.67 -23.44 -16.70
N LYS A 157 -12.84 -23.14 -16.12
CA LYS A 157 -13.33 -21.76 -16.06
C LYS A 157 -12.16 -20.91 -15.53
N PRO A 158 -11.80 -19.80 -16.18
CA PRO A 158 -10.72 -18.96 -15.70
C PRO A 158 -10.99 -18.65 -14.23
N LEU A 159 -10.11 -19.14 -13.35
CA LEU A 159 -10.23 -18.96 -11.90
C LEU A 159 -10.01 -17.51 -11.49
N PHE A 160 -9.57 -16.69 -12.44
CA PHE A 160 -9.48 -15.25 -12.30
C PHE A 160 -10.58 -14.63 -13.16
N GLN A 161 -11.67 -14.25 -12.50
CA GLN A 161 -12.47 -13.15 -13.00
C GLN A 161 -11.50 -11.98 -13.14
N LYS A 162 -11.16 -11.62 -14.38
CA LYS A 162 -10.42 -10.41 -14.70
C LYS A 162 -11.15 -9.31 -13.93
N LEU A 163 -10.53 -8.82 -12.85
CA LEU A 163 -11.02 -7.63 -12.18
C LEU A 163 -10.83 -6.55 -13.24
N GLU A 164 -11.87 -6.32 -14.02
CA GLU A 164 -12.00 -5.16 -14.87
C GLU A 164 -11.87 -3.98 -13.92
N THR A 165 -10.63 -3.52 -13.78
CA THR A 165 -10.36 -2.19 -13.29
C THR A 165 -10.70 -1.29 -14.47
N GLU A 166 -12.00 -1.23 -14.81
CA GLU A 166 -12.57 -0.16 -15.62
C GLU A 166 -12.50 1.12 -14.77
N LEU A 167 -11.29 1.61 -14.58
CA LEU A 167 -11.09 3.03 -14.42
C LEU A 167 -11.01 3.56 -15.84
N SER A 168 -12.19 3.80 -16.41
CA SER A 168 -12.48 4.81 -17.41
C SER A 168 -11.24 5.55 -17.93
N ASP A 169 -10.81 5.20 -19.13
CA ASP A 169 -9.86 5.96 -19.97
C ASP A 169 -10.51 7.27 -20.50
N THR A 170 -11.13 8.06 -19.60
CA THR A 170 -11.55 9.42 -19.93
C THR A 170 -10.98 10.40 -18.90
N GLU A 171 -10.14 11.31 -19.41
CA GLU A 171 -9.60 12.51 -18.77
C GLU A 171 -8.52 12.21 -17.70
N ILE A 172 -7.25 12.62 -17.81
CA ILE A 172 -6.77 13.98 -18.09
C ILE A 172 -5.35 13.86 -18.66
N SER A 173 -5.22 14.14 -19.95
CA SER A 173 -4.03 14.82 -20.46
C SER A 173 -4.32 16.30 -20.29
N ASP A 174 -3.69 16.96 -19.32
CA ASP A 174 -3.35 18.37 -19.49
C ASP A 174 -2.08 18.71 -18.72
N LEU A 175 -1.22 19.42 -19.42
CA LEU A 175 0.14 19.80 -19.09
C LEU A 175 0.12 21.25 -18.57
N SER A 176 0.14 21.48 -17.25
CA SER A 176 0.69 22.68 -16.55
C SER A 176 0.17 24.08 -17.00
N PRO A 177 0.62 25.25 -16.47
CA PRO A 177 1.19 25.65 -15.18
C PRO A 177 0.48 26.88 -14.53
N ASP A 178 0.73 27.10 -13.23
CA ASP A 178 0.68 28.37 -12.49
C ASP A 178 -0.69 29.08 -12.23
N GLY A 179 -0.84 29.63 -11.02
CA GLY A 179 -1.91 30.58 -10.68
C GLY A 179 -2.67 30.33 -9.38
N GLU A 180 -2.35 31.15 -8.38
CA GLU A 180 -3.18 31.60 -7.25
C GLU A 180 -4.67 31.24 -7.23
N GLY A 181 -5.18 30.85 -6.05
CA GLY A 181 -6.61 30.98 -5.76
C GLY A 181 -7.14 30.11 -4.63
N VAL A 182 -7.13 30.66 -3.43
CA VAL A 182 -7.85 30.20 -2.22
C VAL A 182 -9.28 29.75 -2.53
N LYS A 183 -9.70 28.59 -1.98
CA LYS A 183 -11.04 28.38 -1.37
C LYS A 183 -11.08 27.07 -0.57
N THR A 184 -11.28 27.24 0.72
CA THR A 184 -11.65 26.23 1.71
C THR A 184 -13.04 25.68 1.41
N ALA A 185 -13.17 24.35 1.33
CA ALA A 185 -14.44 23.65 1.42
C ALA A 185 -14.23 22.31 2.13
N THR A 186 -14.35 22.32 3.46
CA THR A 186 -14.43 21.13 4.31
C THR A 186 -15.79 20.47 4.12
N VAL A 187 -15.83 19.36 3.39
CA VAL A 187 -16.99 18.43 3.39
C VAL A 187 -16.56 17.16 4.11
N GLU A 188 -16.93 17.06 5.39
CA GLU A 188 -16.81 15.82 6.15
C GLU A 188 -17.77 14.77 5.58
N ARG A 189 -17.25 13.86 4.74
CA ARG A 189 -17.96 12.63 4.41
C ARG A 189 -17.77 11.64 5.55
N LYS A 190 -18.84 11.38 6.30
CA LYS A 190 -18.94 10.18 7.14
C LYS A 190 -18.83 8.96 6.23
N ASN A 191 -17.83 8.11 6.50
CA ASN A 191 -17.53 6.91 5.73
C ASN A 191 -18.00 5.69 6.54
N PRO A 192 -19.19 5.10 6.27
CA PRO A 192 -19.60 3.86 6.91
C PRO A 192 -19.09 2.68 6.08
N VAL A 193 -17.78 2.42 6.11
CA VAL A 193 -17.17 1.30 5.34
C VAL A 193 -16.24 0.45 6.20
N LYS A 194 -16.00 0.84 7.47
CA LYS A 194 -15.06 0.11 8.32
C LYS A 194 -15.59 -1.24 8.81
N ASP A 195 -16.91 -1.39 8.97
CA ASP A 195 -17.47 -2.60 9.58
C ASP A 195 -17.60 -3.77 8.58
N GLU A 196 -17.63 -3.50 7.26
CA GLU A 196 -17.79 -4.55 6.25
C GLU A 196 -16.45 -5.19 5.83
N LEU A 197 -15.33 -4.46 5.94
CA LEU A 197 -14.01 -5.00 5.58
C LEU A 197 -13.52 -6.07 6.58
N ASP A 198 -13.82 -5.90 7.87
CA ASP A 198 -13.41 -6.83 8.92
C ASP A 198 -14.20 -8.15 8.88
N ALA A 199 -15.41 -8.15 8.32
CA ALA A 199 -16.23 -9.36 8.16
C ALA A 199 -15.75 -10.28 7.02
N ALA A 200 -14.93 -9.76 6.09
CA ALA A 200 -14.40 -10.52 4.96
C ALA A 200 -13.12 -11.30 5.28
N VAL A 201 -12.59 -11.20 6.51
CA VAL A 201 -11.40 -11.92 6.96
C VAL A 201 -11.84 -13.21 7.66
N PRO A 202 -11.55 -14.41 7.10
CA PRO A 202 -11.83 -15.67 7.78
C PRO A 202 -11.08 -15.74 9.12
N GLN A 203 -11.79 -16.11 10.20
CA GLN A 203 -11.16 -16.38 11.48
C GLN A 203 -10.24 -17.59 11.35
N HIS A 204 -8.92 -17.38 11.48
CA HIS A 204 -7.92 -18.44 11.51
C HIS A 204 -7.49 -18.68 12.95
N GLU A 205 -7.28 -19.94 13.33
CA GLU A 205 -6.71 -20.28 14.63
C GLU A 205 -5.29 -19.70 14.74
N LEU A 206 -5.00 -19.04 15.85
CA LEU A 206 -3.66 -18.52 16.13
C LEU A 206 -2.69 -19.70 16.26
N LEU A 207 -1.60 -19.66 15.49
CA LEU A 207 -0.54 -20.67 15.55
C LEU A 207 0.02 -20.76 16.97
N ASP A 208 0.09 -21.98 17.53
CA ASP A 208 0.66 -22.22 18.85
C ASP A 208 2.16 -21.84 18.85
N ASN A 209 2.49 -20.81 19.63
CA ASN A 209 3.84 -20.27 19.77
C ASN A 209 4.60 -20.85 20.99
N SER A 210 4.12 -21.94 21.58
CA SER A 210 4.77 -22.62 22.71
C SER A 210 6.26 -22.93 22.46
N ALA A 211 6.64 -23.22 21.21
CA ALA A 211 8.04 -23.44 20.80
C ALA A 211 8.95 -22.20 20.92
N ASN A 212 8.41 -20.98 20.83
CA ASN A 212 9.20 -19.76 21.01
C ASN A 212 9.45 -19.44 22.49
N LYS A 213 8.59 -19.93 23.39
CA LYS A 213 8.74 -19.72 24.83
C LYS A 213 9.89 -20.54 25.43
N THR A 214 10.07 -21.78 24.97
CA THR A 214 11.21 -22.62 25.34
C THR A 214 12.56 -22.04 24.92
N LYS A 215 12.62 -21.30 23.80
CA LYS A 215 13.87 -20.63 23.36
C LYS A 215 14.27 -19.49 24.31
N ILE A 216 13.31 -18.75 24.85
CA ILE A 216 13.56 -17.68 25.83
C ILE A 216 13.99 -18.29 27.17
N ASP A 217 13.37 -19.38 27.60
CA ASP A 217 13.69 -20.05 28.86
C ASP A 217 15.07 -20.73 28.82
N LEU A 218 15.47 -21.33 27.69
CA LEU A 218 16.84 -21.82 27.45
C LEU A 218 17.85 -20.68 27.45
N GLY A 219 17.52 -19.54 26.83
CA GLY A 219 18.35 -18.34 26.87
C GLY A 219 18.58 -17.86 28.31
N LYS A 220 17.53 -17.79 29.12
CA LYS A 220 17.63 -17.43 30.55
C LYS A 220 18.49 -18.42 31.34
N PHE A 221 18.31 -19.72 31.14
CA PHE A 221 19.11 -20.74 31.82
C PHE A 221 20.60 -20.65 31.45
N MET A 222 20.92 -20.33 30.20
CA MET A 222 22.32 -20.16 29.76
C MET A 222 22.94 -18.88 30.34
N TYR A 223 22.19 -17.77 30.43
CA TYR A 223 22.69 -16.54 31.05
C TYR A 223 22.88 -16.67 32.57
N GLU A 224 22.00 -17.39 33.27
CA GLU A 224 22.14 -17.61 34.72
C GLU A 224 23.32 -18.55 35.05
N ASN A 225 23.62 -19.54 34.22
CA ASN A 225 24.76 -20.44 34.45
C ASN A 225 26.12 -19.87 34.00
N MET A 226 26.15 -18.87 33.11
CA MET A 226 27.40 -18.21 32.69
C MET A 226 27.91 -17.14 33.68
N ILE A 227 27.12 -16.80 34.70
CA ILE A 227 27.53 -15.86 35.77
C ILE A 227 28.25 -16.58 36.93
N TYR A 228 28.24 -17.92 36.95
CA TYR A 228 28.85 -18.74 38.01
C TYR A 228 30.15 -19.46 37.62
N PHE A 229 30.81 -19.04 36.53
CA PHE A 229 32.19 -19.41 36.17
C PHE A 229 33.02 -18.15 35.92
#